data_AF-A0A946IJ21-F1
#
_entry.id   AF-A0A946IJ21-F1
#
_cell.length_a   1.000
_cell.length_b   1.000
_cell.length_c   1.000
_cell.angle_alpha   90.00
_cell.angle_beta   90.00
_cell.angle_gamma   90.00
#
_symmetry.space_group_name_H-M   'P 1'
#
loop_
_entity.id
_entity.type
_entity.pdbx_description
1 polymer ?
#
loop_
_entity_poly.entity_id
_entity_poly.type
_entity_poly.pdbx_seq_one_letter_code
_entity_poly.pdbx_strand_id
1 'polypeptide(L)'
;MRGTEKLQHYGGLLFAGAIFPLGLAPFNLWPAVLISIALLFRSLQHKTIKKTLLNTTVYAFGLFFAGASWLYVSIHEYGFITAPLALLATILFCLFLACIFAIPFALSALIPQTPISWIFALPSIWVLSEWIRTWFLTGFPWLFAGYSHTGTWLSGWAPVGGVLWLSFLSAFSGILLALICQGRIKVS
;
A
#
# COMPACT_ATOMS: atom_id res chain seq x y z
N MET A 1 -19.17 -2.02 -15.92
CA MET A 1 -19.07 -0.91 -14.95
C MET A 1 -19.52 0.36 -15.64
N ARG A 2 -20.60 0.97 -15.15
CA ARG A 2 -21.08 2.29 -15.57
C ARG A 2 -20.05 3.38 -15.19
N GLY A 3 -20.11 4.55 -15.81
CA GLY A 3 -19.12 5.62 -15.59
C GLY A 3 -19.01 6.06 -14.13
N THR A 4 -20.13 6.15 -13.43
CA THR A 4 -20.21 6.50 -11.99
C THR A 4 -19.59 5.42 -11.09
N GLU A 5 -19.82 4.15 -11.38
CA GLU A 5 -19.23 3.02 -10.62
C GLU A 5 -17.70 2.99 -10.72
N LYS A 6 -17.15 3.35 -11.89
CA LYS A 6 -15.68 3.45 -12.05
C LYS A 6 -15.10 4.56 -11.20
N LEU A 7 -15.74 5.73 -11.20
CA LEU A 7 -15.28 6.87 -10.40
C LEU A 7 -15.32 6.54 -8.90
N GLN A 8 -16.40 5.93 -8.43
CA GLN A 8 -16.53 5.48 -7.05
C GLN A 8 -15.47 4.43 -6.69
N HIS A 9 -15.20 3.47 -7.57
CA HIS A 9 -14.18 2.44 -7.36
C HIS A 9 -12.78 3.03 -7.23
N TYR A 10 -12.36 3.88 -8.17
CA TYR A 10 -11.02 4.48 -8.12
C TYR A 10 -10.90 5.53 -7.01
N GLY A 11 -11.94 6.32 -6.75
CA GLY A 11 -11.98 7.22 -5.60
C GLY A 11 -11.87 6.47 -4.27
N GLY A 12 -12.55 5.32 -4.15
CA GLY A 12 -12.44 4.44 -2.99
C GLY A 12 -11.04 3.86 -2.80
N LEU A 13 -10.35 3.47 -3.89
CA LEU A 13 -8.96 3.01 -3.83
C LEU A 13 -7.98 4.11 -3.43
N LEU A 14 -8.16 5.31 -4.00
CA LEU A 14 -7.35 6.47 -3.65
C LEU A 14 -7.49 6.79 -2.16
N PHE A 15 -8.73 6.82 -1.65
CA PHE A 15 -9.02 7.03 -0.24
C PHE A 15 -8.45 5.91 0.64
N ALA A 16 -8.59 4.64 0.21
CA ALA A 16 -8.01 3.50 0.92
C ALA A 16 -6.48 3.62 1.04
N GLY A 17 -5.79 4.14 0.03
CA GLY A 17 -4.37 4.47 0.12
C GLY A 17 -4.10 5.61 1.09
N ALA A 18 -4.86 6.69 0.99
CA ALA A 18 -4.67 7.90 1.79
C ALA A 18 -4.90 7.71 3.30
N ILE A 19 -5.64 6.69 3.73
CA ILE A 19 -5.77 6.34 5.15
C ILE A 19 -4.55 5.59 5.71
N PHE A 20 -3.69 5.01 4.86
CA PHE A 20 -2.53 4.21 5.30
C PHE A 20 -1.58 5.00 6.23
N PRO A 21 -1.19 6.25 5.92
CA PRO A 21 -0.26 7.00 6.77
C PRO A 21 -0.81 7.31 8.17
N LEU A 22 -2.13 7.21 8.40
CA LEU A 22 -2.71 7.36 9.74
C LEU A 22 -2.24 6.26 10.71
N GLY A 23 -1.80 5.10 10.19
CA GLY A 23 -1.19 4.07 11.03
C GLY A 23 0.28 4.28 11.33
N LEU A 24 0.89 5.31 10.76
CA LEU A 24 2.28 5.69 10.99
C LEU A 24 2.36 6.93 11.88
N ALA A 25 3.58 7.31 12.27
CA ALA A 25 3.80 8.57 12.95
C ALA A 25 3.29 9.74 12.08
N PRO A 26 2.68 10.78 12.68
CA PRO A 26 2.51 11.00 14.12
C PRO A 26 1.25 10.36 14.74
N PHE A 27 0.35 9.80 13.94
CA PHE A 27 -0.99 9.39 14.38
C PHE A 27 -1.02 8.01 15.08
N ASN A 28 -0.17 7.07 14.66
CA ASN A 28 0.00 5.75 15.26
C ASN A 28 -1.30 4.90 15.36
N LEU A 29 -2.28 5.14 14.49
CA LEU A 29 -3.53 4.36 14.43
C LEU A 29 -3.31 3.08 13.62
N TRP A 30 -2.53 2.14 14.16
CA TRP A 30 -2.14 0.90 13.46
C TRP A 30 -3.28 0.15 12.74
N PRO A 31 -4.56 0.13 13.20
CA PRO A 31 -5.64 -0.52 12.45
C PRO A 31 -5.91 0.11 11.09
N ALA A 32 -5.57 1.39 10.88
CA ALA A 32 -5.74 2.08 9.61
C ALA A 32 -4.92 1.43 8.49
N VAL A 33 -3.69 0.98 8.78
CA VAL A 33 -2.85 0.22 7.84
C VAL A 33 -3.52 -1.10 7.48
N LEU A 34 -4.08 -1.81 8.46
CA LEU A 34 -4.80 -3.07 8.24
C LEU A 34 -6.00 -2.89 7.30
N ILE A 35 -6.84 -1.90 7.58
CA ILE A 35 -8.03 -1.58 6.78
C ILE A 35 -7.63 -1.15 5.37
N SER A 36 -6.60 -0.31 5.26
CA SER A 36 -6.04 0.15 3.99
C SER A 36 -5.61 -1.01 3.10
N ILE A 37 -4.80 -1.93 3.63
CA ILE A 37 -4.32 -3.11 2.89
C ILE A 37 -5.49 -4.04 2.52
N ALA A 38 -6.42 -4.27 3.45
CA ALA A 38 -7.59 -5.12 3.20
C ALA A 38 -8.45 -4.61 2.01
N LEU A 39 -8.64 -3.30 1.92
CA LEU A 39 -9.37 -2.66 0.81
C LEU A 39 -8.64 -2.83 -0.52
N LEU A 40 -7.31 -2.65 -0.56
CA LEU A 40 -6.51 -2.95 -1.76
C LEU A 40 -6.71 -4.41 -2.16
N PHE A 41 -6.44 -5.35 -1.25
CA PHE A 41 -6.44 -6.78 -1.55
C PHE A 41 -7.80 -7.28 -2.04
N ARG A 42 -8.90 -6.78 -1.46
CA ARG A 42 -10.25 -7.05 -1.97
C ARG A 42 -10.42 -6.61 -3.43
N SER A 43 -9.81 -5.50 -3.83
CA SER A 43 -9.94 -4.97 -5.19
C SER A 43 -9.19 -5.78 -6.26
N LEU A 44 -8.20 -6.59 -5.85
CA LEU A 44 -7.33 -7.34 -6.77
C LEU A 44 -7.91 -8.70 -7.17
N GLN A 45 -8.90 -9.22 -6.44
CA GLN A 45 -9.48 -10.54 -6.68
C GLN A 45 -10.10 -10.66 -8.08
N HIS A 46 -9.77 -11.74 -8.78
CA HIS A 46 -10.29 -12.05 -10.11
C HIS A 46 -10.07 -10.93 -11.14
N LYS A 47 -8.93 -10.23 -11.06
CA LYS A 47 -8.56 -9.15 -11.99
C LYS A 47 -7.46 -9.60 -12.95
N THR A 48 -7.48 -9.00 -14.14
CA THR A 48 -6.39 -9.12 -15.12
C THR A 48 -5.19 -8.29 -14.68
N ILE A 49 -3.98 -8.63 -15.17
CA ILE A 49 -2.74 -7.90 -14.88
C ILE A 49 -2.92 -6.38 -15.02
N LYS A 50 -3.50 -5.93 -16.14
CA LYS A 50 -3.74 -4.49 -16.39
C LYS A 50 -4.61 -3.84 -15.31
N LYS A 51 -5.67 -4.51 -14.86
CA LYS A 51 -6.57 -4.00 -13.82
C LYS A 51 -5.92 -4.02 -12.45
N THR A 52 -5.15 -5.06 -12.14
CA THR A 52 -4.37 -5.17 -10.91
C THR A 52 -3.35 -4.06 -10.79
N LEU A 53 -2.58 -3.81 -11.86
CA LEU A 53 -1.65 -2.69 -11.92
C LEU A 53 -2.35 -1.36 -11.70
N LEU A 54 -3.43 -1.08 -12.46
CA LEU A 54 -4.16 0.18 -12.33
C LEU A 54 -4.74 0.39 -10.93
N ASN A 55 -5.40 -0.63 -10.35
CA ASN A 55 -5.96 -0.54 -9.01
C ASN A 55 -4.87 -0.26 -7.97
N THR A 56 -3.75 -0.97 -8.08
CA THR A 56 -2.64 -0.84 -7.14
C THR A 56 -1.93 0.51 -7.29
N THR A 57 -1.76 1.02 -8.52
CA THR A 57 -1.20 2.36 -8.76
C THR A 57 -2.10 3.45 -8.20
N VAL A 58 -3.42 3.37 -8.39
CA VAL A 58 -4.36 4.37 -7.83
C VAL A 58 -4.33 4.36 -6.30
N TYR A 59 -4.34 3.17 -5.69
CA TYR A 59 -4.18 3.02 -4.24
C TYR A 59 -2.84 3.59 -3.76
N ALA A 60 -1.73 3.17 -4.39
CA ALA A 60 -0.40 3.58 -3.98
C ALA A 60 -0.18 5.08 -4.17
N PHE A 61 -0.77 5.69 -5.20
CA PHE A 61 -0.75 7.14 -5.38
C PHE A 61 -1.40 7.84 -4.18
N GLY A 62 -2.55 7.36 -3.70
CA GLY A 62 -3.17 7.88 -2.47
C GLY A 62 -2.27 7.72 -1.24
N LEU A 63 -1.64 6.57 -1.09
CA LEU A 63 -0.70 6.28 0.00
C LEU A 63 0.50 7.24 0.00
N PHE A 64 1.20 7.38 -1.13
CA PHE A 64 2.39 8.21 -1.22
C PHE A 64 2.05 9.69 -1.23
N PHE A 65 0.97 10.10 -1.90
CA PHE A 65 0.60 11.50 -1.94
C PHE A 65 0.19 12.02 -0.55
N ALA A 66 -0.54 11.21 0.23
CA ALA A 66 -0.83 11.56 1.62
C ALA A 66 0.42 11.49 2.52
N GLY A 67 1.15 10.37 2.46
CA GLY A 67 2.24 10.06 3.41
C GLY A 67 3.59 10.72 3.11
N ALA A 68 3.83 11.13 1.86
CA ALA A 68 5.07 11.77 1.41
C ALA A 68 4.83 13.21 0.92
N SER A 69 3.67 13.80 1.23
CA SER A 69 3.33 15.20 0.91
C SER A 69 4.36 16.21 1.42
N TRP A 70 5.07 15.90 2.51
CA TRP A 70 6.14 16.71 3.07
C TRP A 70 7.32 16.95 2.09
N LEU A 71 7.48 16.12 1.06
CA LEU A 71 8.47 16.35 -0.01
C LEU A 71 8.23 17.66 -0.77
N TYR A 72 6.98 18.12 -0.83
CA TYR A 72 6.66 19.42 -1.42
C TYR A 72 7.46 20.53 -0.75
N VAL A 73 7.48 20.56 0.59
CA VAL A 73 8.23 21.55 1.38
C VAL A 73 9.72 21.44 1.07
N SER A 74 10.22 20.21 0.92
CA SER A 74 11.64 20.00 0.59
C SER A 74 12.01 20.59 -0.77
N ILE A 75 11.18 20.38 -1.79
CA ILE A 75 11.41 20.86 -3.16
C ILE A 75 11.20 22.37 -3.27
N HIS A 76 10.17 22.91 -2.61
CA HIS A 76 9.84 24.34 -2.67
C HIS A 76 10.87 25.18 -1.92
N GLU A 77 11.13 24.86 -0.65
CA GLU A 77 11.95 25.68 0.25
C GLU A 77 13.45 25.47 -0.01
N TYR A 78 13.92 24.22 -0.06
CA TYR A 78 15.35 23.94 -0.22
C TYR A 78 15.78 23.78 -1.68
N GLY A 79 14.84 23.49 -2.58
CA GLY A 79 15.08 23.47 -4.02
C GLY A 79 14.91 24.83 -4.69
N PHE A 80 14.36 25.83 -3.98
CA PHE A 80 14.04 27.17 -4.50
C PHE A 80 13.16 27.13 -5.77
N ILE A 81 12.35 26.08 -5.91
CA ILE A 81 11.46 25.87 -7.05
C ILE A 81 10.13 26.58 -6.79
N THR A 82 9.53 27.23 -7.80
CA THR A 82 8.23 27.90 -7.63
C THR A 82 7.12 26.93 -7.24
N ALA A 83 6.14 27.40 -6.46
CA ALA A 83 5.12 26.55 -5.85
C ALA A 83 4.36 25.63 -6.83
N PRO A 84 3.91 26.07 -8.02
CA PRO A 84 3.24 25.18 -8.97
C PRO A 84 4.16 24.07 -9.50
N LEU A 85 5.43 24.38 -9.74
CA LEU A 85 6.40 23.42 -10.26
C LEU A 85 6.83 22.41 -9.18
N ALA A 86 6.96 22.86 -7.92
CA ALA A 86 7.22 21.98 -6.77
C ALA A 86 6.05 21.01 -6.53
N LEU A 87 4.80 21.48 -6.67
CA LEU A 87 3.61 20.61 -6.57
C LEU A 87 3.59 19.57 -7.69
N LEU A 88 3.84 20.00 -8.94
CA LEU A 88 3.92 19.08 -10.08
C LEU A 88 5.01 18.02 -9.88
N ALA A 89 6.20 18.43 -9.43
CA ALA A 89 7.30 17.51 -9.14
C ALA A 89 6.91 16.48 -8.05
N THR A 90 6.21 16.92 -7.00
CA THR A 90 5.73 16.04 -5.92
C THR A 90 4.70 15.04 -6.45
N ILE A 91 3.76 15.48 -7.28
CA ILE A 91 2.75 14.60 -7.93
C ILE A 91 3.44 13.55 -8.80
N LEU A 92 4.38 13.98 -9.65
CA LEU A 92 5.13 13.07 -10.54
C LEU A 92 5.96 12.07 -9.74
N PHE A 93 6.60 12.50 -8.66
CA PHE A 93 7.35 11.62 -7.77
C PHE A 93 6.45 10.58 -7.08
N CYS A 94 5.32 11.01 -6.53
CA CYS A 94 4.34 10.09 -5.91
C CYS A 94 3.76 9.10 -6.93
N LEU A 95 3.49 9.55 -8.16
CA LEU A 95 3.03 8.68 -9.25
C LEU A 95 4.10 7.67 -9.65
N PHE A 96 5.36 8.10 -9.75
CA PHE A 96 6.49 7.23 -10.02
C PHE A 96 6.64 6.13 -8.96
N LEU A 97 6.60 6.49 -7.67
CA LEU A 97 6.61 5.52 -6.58
C LEU A 97 5.40 4.58 -6.62
N ALA A 98 4.22 5.10 -6.94
CA ALA A 98 3.00 4.30 -7.07
C ALA A 98 3.11 3.25 -8.19
N CYS A 99 3.77 3.59 -9.30
CA CYS A 99 4.07 2.65 -10.38
C CYS A 99 5.04 1.56 -9.91
N ILE A 100 6.15 1.92 -9.25
CA ILE A 100 7.11 0.94 -8.69
C ILE A 100 6.40 0.00 -7.71
N PHE A 101 5.59 0.57 -6.82
CA PHE A 101 4.85 -0.19 -5.82
C PHE A 101 3.90 -1.22 -6.46
N ALA A 102 3.29 -0.86 -7.59
CA ALA A 102 2.30 -1.69 -8.27
C ALA A 102 2.92 -2.85 -9.07
N ILE A 103 4.15 -2.73 -9.56
CA ILE A 103 4.76 -3.74 -10.46
C ILE A 103 4.69 -5.17 -9.88
N PRO A 104 5.11 -5.44 -8.63
CA PRO A 104 5.05 -6.79 -8.06
C PRO A 104 3.63 -7.35 -7.98
N PHE A 105 2.62 -6.48 -7.86
CA PHE A 105 1.23 -6.91 -7.80
C PHE A 105 0.73 -7.53 -9.09
N ALA A 106 1.39 -7.33 -10.23
CA ALA A 106 1.10 -8.08 -11.46
C ALA A 106 1.10 -9.60 -11.25
N LEU A 107 1.95 -10.11 -10.34
CA LEU A 107 2.02 -11.53 -9.99
C LEU A 107 0.70 -12.06 -9.39
N SER A 108 -0.08 -11.22 -8.70
CA SER A 108 -1.37 -11.64 -8.10
C SER A 108 -2.41 -12.10 -9.14
N ALA A 109 -2.29 -11.64 -10.38
CA ALA A 109 -3.17 -12.06 -11.48
C ALA A 109 -2.75 -13.42 -12.09
N LEU A 110 -1.53 -13.88 -11.84
CA LEU A 110 -1.00 -15.16 -12.33
C LEU A 110 -1.20 -16.30 -11.32
N ILE A 111 -1.47 -15.95 -10.07
CA ILE A 111 -1.60 -16.89 -8.96
C ILE A 111 -3.03 -17.46 -8.91
N PRO A 112 -3.21 -18.75 -8.52
CA PRO A 112 -4.52 -19.34 -8.35
C PRO A 112 -5.45 -18.51 -7.47
N GLN A 113 -6.70 -18.33 -7.91
CA GLN A 113 -7.67 -17.45 -7.25
C GLN A 113 -8.38 -18.13 -6.07
N THR A 114 -7.64 -18.87 -5.25
CA THR A 114 -8.16 -19.60 -4.07
C THR A 114 -7.82 -18.85 -2.78
N PRO A 115 -8.67 -18.93 -1.73
CA PRO A 115 -8.41 -18.23 -0.46
C PRO A 115 -7.04 -18.56 0.14
N ILE A 116 -6.66 -19.85 0.15
CA ILE A 116 -5.38 -20.32 0.69
C ILE A 116 -4.19 -19.70 -0.07
N SER A 117 -4.25 -19.65 -1.39
CA SER A 117 -3.18 -19.06 -2.19
C SER A 117 -3.03 -17.56 -1.90
N TRP A 118 -4.15 -16.85 -1.78
CA TRP A 118 -4.19 -15.41 -1.52
C TRP A 118 -3.63 -15.02 -0.15
N ILE A 119 -3.88 -15.85 0.86
CA ILE A 119 -3.42 -15.64 2.25
C ILE A 119 -1.90 -15.51 2.32
N PHE A 120 -1.15 -16.25 1.51
CA PHE A 120 0.32 -16.19 1.49
C PHE A 120 0.88 -15.35 0.33
N ALA A 121 0.24 -15.40 -0.84
CA ALA A 121 0.71 -14.69 -2.03
C ALA A 121 0.70 -13.17 -1.84
N LEU A 122 -0.41 -12.59 -1.39
CA LEU A 122 -0.53 -11.13 -1.34
C LEU A 122 0.39 -10.48 -0.30
N PRO A 123 0.53 -11.01 0.93
CA PRO A 123 1.52 -10.48 1.87
C PRO A 123 2.95 -10.60 1.33
N SER A 124 3.28 -11.70 0.67
CA SER A 124 4.60 -11.88 0.04
C SER A 124 4.85 -10.85 -1.07
N ILE A 125 3.84 -10.60 -1.91
CA ILE A 125 3.90 -9.57 -2.97
C ILE A 125 4.04 -8.17 -2.37
N TRP A 126 3.34 -7.87 -1.28
CA TRP A 126 3.46 -6.60 -0.57
C TRP A 126 4.89 -6.39 -0.07
N VAL A 127 5.47 -7.39 0.59
CA VAL A 127 6.86 -7.35 1.06
C VAL A 127 7.84 -7.23 -0.11
N LEU A 128 7.61 -7.94 -1.21
CA LEU A 128 8.43 -7.79 -2.43
C LEU A 128 8.41 -6.35 -2.95
N SER A 129 7.25 -5.69 -2.89
CA SER A 129 7.09 -4.27 -3.26
C SER A 129 7.80 -3.31 -2.31
N GLU A 130 7.78 -3.56 -1.01
CA GLU A 130 8.59 -2.81 -0.04
C GLU A 130 10.09 -3.05 -0.24
N TRP A 131 10.49 -4.30 -0.43
CA TRP A 131 11.89 -4.69 -0.61
C TRP A 131 12.51 -4.06 -1.85
N ILE A 132 11.85 -4.06 -3.00
CA ILE A 132 12.35 -3.39 -4.22
C ILE A 132 12.62 -1.89 -3.96
N ARG A 133 11.73 -1.23 -3.21
CA ARG A 133 11.88 0.19 -2.86
C ARG A 133 13.03 0.48 -1.91
N THR A 134 13.67 -0.52 -1.31
CA THR A 134 14.84 -0.29 -0.43
C THR A 134 16.12 0.04 -1.21
N TRP A 135 16.25 -0.41 -2.46
CA TRP A 135 17.51 -0.28 -3.22
C TRP A 135 17.33 0.25 -4.64
N PHE A 136 16.14 0.10 -5.24
CA PHE A 136 15.92 0.50 -6.62
C PHE A 136 16.14 2.01 -6.81
N LEU A 137 17.01 2.39 -7.75
CA LEU A 137 17.41 3.77 -8.02
C LEU A 137 17.74 4.57 -6.76
N THR A 138 18.64 4.03 -5.93
CA THR A 138 19.08 4.55 -4.61
C THR A 138 18.10 4.33 -3.46
N GLY A 139 16.88 3.87 -3.75
CA GLY A 139 15.89 3.49 -2.76
C GLY A 139 15.09 4.67 -2.19
N PHE A 140 13.84 4.39 -1.83
CA PHE A 140 12.97 5.27 -1.05
C PHE A 140 12.17 4.42 -0.03
N PRO A 141 12.82 3.96 1.06
CA PRO A 141 12.25 3.01 2.03
C PRO A 141 11.32 3.68 3.04
N TRP A 142 10.39 4.52 2.56
CA TRP A 142 9.38 5.20 3.36
C TRP A 142 8.02 4.48 3.30
N LEU A 143 7.21 4.72 4.34
CA LEU A 143 5.83 4.24 4.45
C LEU A 143 5.70 2.71 4.40
N PHE A 144 6.57 1.99 5.13
CA PHE A 144 6.42 0.54 5.29
C PHE A 144 5.34 0.21 6.30
N ALA A 145 4.55 -0.82 6.01
CA ALA A 145 3.46 -1.26 6.89
C ALA A 145 3.97 -1.64 8.28
N GLY A 146 5.14 -2.28 8.35
CA GLY A 146 5.76 -2.71 9.60
C GLY A 146 6.05 -1.60 10.58
N TYR A 147 6.26 -0.35 10.13
CA TYR A 147 6.49 0.78 11.04
C TYR A 147 5.27 1.11 11.91
N SER A 148 4.06 0.76 11.47
CA SER A 148 2.84 0.91 12.27
C SER A 148 2.84 0.07 13.55
N HIS A 149 3.72 -0.94 13.61
CA HIS A 149 3.80 -1.88 14.73
C HIS A 149 4.97 -1.64 15.69
N THR A 150 5.80 -0.62 15.44
CA THR A 150 6.96 -0.28 16.27
C THR A 150 6.61 -0.05 17.74
N GLY A 151 5.45 0.55 18.03
CA GLY A 151 4.94 0.77 19.39
C GLY A 151 3.85 -0.21 19.85
N THR A 152 3.63 -1.32 19.14
CA THR A 152 2.53 -2.26 19.42
C THR A 152 3.03 -3.60 19.93
N TRP A 153 2.12 -4.49 20.33
CA TRP A 153 2.42 -5.87 20.73
C TRP A 153 3.12 -6.69 19.64
N LEU A 154 2.98 -6.31 18.36
CA LEU A 154 3.69 -6.95 17.25
C LEU A 154 5.17 -6.56 17.17
N SER A 155 5.62 -5.53 17.88
CA SER A 155 7.04 -5.10 17.90
C SER A 155 8.01 -6.20 18.35
N GLY A 156 7.55 -7.16 19.17
CA GLY A 156 8.36 -8.30 19.60
C GLY A 156 8.83 -9.21 18.46
N TRP A 157 8.24 -9.11 17.27
CA TRP A 157 8.66 -9.84 16.07
C TRP A 157 9.73 -9.11 15.25
N ALA A 158 10.01 -7.84 15.55
CA ALA A 158 11.03 -7.05 14.85
C ALA A 158 12.43 -7.69 14.89
N PRO A 159 12.91 -8.27 16.01
CA PRO A 159 14.25 -8.90 16.05
C PRO A 159 14.40 -10.14 15.16
N VAL A 160 13.29 -10.77 14.74
CA VAL A 160 13.34 -12.02 13.95
C VAL A 160 13.59 -11.76 12.47
N GLY A 161 12.88 -10.77 11.90
CA GLY A 161 12.94 -10.51 10.45
C GLY A 161 12.85 -9.03 10.08
N GLY A 162 13.05 -8.14 11.05
CA GLY A 162 13.02 -6.70 10.87
C GLY A 162 11.65 -6.16 10.49
N VAL A 163 11.66 -4.95 9.91
CA VAL A 163 10.43 -4.23 9.52
C VAL A 163 9.66 -4.94 8.40
N LEU A 164 10.35 -5.61 7.47
CA LEU A 164 9.69 -6.33 6.37
C LEU A 164 8.89 -7.54 6.87
N TRP A 165 9.33 -8.19 7.94
CA TRP A 165 8.56 -9.24 8.60
C TRP A 165 7.30 -8.67 9.27
N LEU A 166 7.41 -7.53 9.94
CA LEU A 166 6.22 -6.84 10.46
C LEU A 166 5.26 -6.42 9.35
N SER A 167 5.77 -5.97 8.20
CA SER A 167 4.95 -5.67 7.03
C SER A 167 4.24 -6.92 6.49
N PHE A 168 4.92 -8.08 6.48
CA PHE A 168 4.31 -9.36 6.13
C PHE A 168 3.14 -9.66 7.05
N LEU A 169 3.34 -9.58 8.37
CA LEU A 169 2.29 -9.84 9.37
C LEU A 169 1.11 -8.86 9.21
N SER A 170 1.39 -7.58 8.96
CA SER A 170 0.37 -6.55 8.71
C SER A 170 -0.48 -6.90 7.48
N ALA A 171 0.17 -7.25 6.38
CA ALA A 171 -0.50 -7.61 5.14
C ALA A 171 -1.25 -8.94 5.27
N PHE A 172 -0.70 -9.90 6.01
CA PHE A 172 -1.34 -11.18 6.34
C PHE A 172 -2.64 -10.96 7.12
N SER A 173 -2.61 -10.12 8.17
CA SER A 173 -3.82 -9.72 8.89
C SER A 173 -4.82 -8.97 7.98
N GLY A 174 -4.33 -8.13 7.06
CA GLY A 174 -5.15 -7.42 6.08
C GLY A 174 -5.91 -8.35 5.12
N ILE A 175 -5.26 -9.39 4.59
CA ILE A 175 -5.96 -10.38 3.72
C ILE A 175 -6.96 -11.22 4.52
N LEU A 176 -6.64 -11.62 5.75
CA LEU A 176 -7.59 -12.32 6.60
C LEU A 176 -8.84 -11.48 6.87
N LEU A 177 -8.67 -10.21 7.23
CA LEU A 177 -9.78 -9.27 7.41
C LEU A 177 -10.62 -9.15 6.13
N ALA A 178 -9.97 -9.00 4.97
CA ALA A 178 -10.67 -8.92 3.69
C ALA A 178 -11.50 -10.18 3.39
N LEU A 179 -10.97 -11.37 3.68
CA LEU A 179 -11.66 -12.65 3.44
C LEU A 179 -12.80 -12.89 4.44
N ILE A 180 -12.64 -12.51 5.70
CA ILE A 180 -13.69 -12.57 6.73
C ILE A 180 -14.85 -11.65 6.34
N CYS A 181 -14.57 -10.39 5.97
CA CYS A 181 -15.59 -9.43 5.51
C CYS A 181 -16.31 -9.87 4.23
N GLN A 182 -15.75 -10.81 3.46
CA GLN A 182 -16.38 -11.40 2.28
C GLN A 182 -17.13 -12.71 2.58
N GLY A 183 -17.11 -13.19 3.83
CA GLY A 183 -17.71 -14.47 4.22
C GLY A 183 -16.98 -15.70 3.66
N ARG A 184 -15.74 -15.54 3.18
CA ARG A 184 -14.93 -16.64 2.60
C ARG A 184 -14.20 -17.47 3.65
N ILE A 185 -14.09 -16.95 4.88
CA ILE A 185 -13.57 -17.65 6.05
C ILE A 185 -14.63 -17.50 7.15
N LYS A 186 -15.04 -18.61 7.76
CA LYS A 186 -15.90 -18.59 8.95
C LYS A 186 -14.99 -18.62 10.18
N VAL A 187 -15.15 -17.65 11.07
CA VAL A 187 -14.59 -17.72 12.42
C VAL A 187 -15.61 -18.52 13.23
N SER A 188 -15.28 -19.76 13.57
CA SER A 188 -16.11 -20.65 14.40
C SER A 188 -15.95 -20.31 15.87
#